data_AF-A0A925AQY5-F1
#
_entry.id   AF-A0A925AQY5-F1
#
_cell.length_a   1.000
_cell.length_b   1.000
_cell.length_c   1.000
_cell.angle_alpha   90.00
_cell.angle_beta   90.00
_cell.angle_gamma   90.00
#
_symmetry.space_group_name_H-M   'P 1'
#
loop_
_entity.id
_entity.type
_entity.pdbx_description
1 polymer ?
#
loop_
_entity_poly.entity_id
_entity_poly.type
_entity_poly.pdbx_seq_one_letter_code
_entity_poly.pdbx_strand_id
1 'polypeptide(L)'
;MAEKLKLDIQNQSPSYLLDQIEYVADLAAERAADYVLIGVALKPIYLFVYPRVLLVDVKLKKVVLSKAFQLESSWSNQNTTANTARKIAESVATAIKGFDGNK
;
A
#
# COMPACT_ATOMS: atom_id res chain seq x y z
N MET A 1 -16.46 -6.54 -8.55
CA MET A 1 -15.17 -6.02 -8.05
C MET A 1 -14.93 -4.53 -8.35
N ALA A 2 -14.79 -4.09 -9.61
CA ALA A 2 -14.37 -2.70 -9.90
C ALA A 2 -15.38 -1.63 -9.45
N GLU A 3 -16.68 -1.87 -9.56
CA GLU A 3 -17.75 -0.93 -9.17
C GLU A 3 -17.81 -0.70 -7.66
N LYS A 4 -17.86 -1.77 -6.85
CA LYS A 4 -17.90 -1.67 -5.38
C LYS A 4 -16.65 -1.01 -4.82
N LEU A 5 -15.47 -1.41 -5.28
CA LEU A 5 -14.21 -0.79 -4.87
C LEU A 5 -14.15 0.70 -5.26
N LYS A 6 -14.65 1.07 -6.44
CA LYS A 6 -14.75 2.49 -6.85
C LYS A 6 -15.68 3.27 -5.93
N LEU A 7 -16.85 2.73 -5.61
CA LEU A 7 -17.82 3.33 -4.68
C LEU A 7 -17.21 3.51 -3.29
N ASP A 8 -16.50 2.51 -2.78
CA ASP A 8 -15.84 2.59 -1.48
C ASP A 8 -14.73 3.65 -1.48
N ILE A 9 -13.92 3.73 -2.54
CA ILE A 9 -12.87 4.76 -2.69
C ILE A 9 -13.48 6.17 -2.78
N GLN A 10 -14.65 6.33 -3.40
CA GLN A 10 -15.32 7.62 -3.55
C GLN A 10 -15.99 8.11 -2.27
N ASN A 11 -16.55 7.20 -1.47
CA ASN A 11 -17.40 7.54 -0.33
C ASN A 11 -16.68 7.47 1.03
N GLN A 12 -15.41 7.04 1.05
CA GLN A 12 -14.66 6.83 2.28
C GLN A 12 -13.38 7.67 2.34
N SER A 13 -12.77 7.74 3.53
CA SER A 13 -11.46 8.35 3.73
C SER A 13 -10.39 7.67 2.86
N PRO A 14 -9.37 8.39 2.37
CA PRO A 14 -8.21 7.80 1.69
C PRO A 14 -7.49 6.71 2.49
N SER A 15 -7.65 6.70 3.82
CA SER A 15 -7.09 5.69 4.71
C SER A 15 -7.99 4.47 4.93
N TYR A 16 -9.24 4.48 4.46
CA TYR A 16 -10.26 3.46 4.77
C TYR A 16 -9.78 2.03 4.52
N LEU A 17 -9.14 1.78 3.38
CA LEU A 17 -8.65 0.44 3.04
C LEU A 17 -7.54 -0.06 3.96
N LEU A 18 -6.84 0.84 4.67
CA LEU A 18 -5.83 0.45 5.65
C LEU A 18 -6.44 -0.26 6.87
N ASP A 19 -7.71 0.00 7.17
CA ASP A 19 -8.42 -0.55 8.31
C ASP A 19 -9.28 -1.78 7.93
N GLN A 20 -9.35 -2.10 6.64
CA GLN A 20 -10.24 -3.12 6.06
C GLN A 20 -9.48 -4.31 5.47
N ILE A 21 -8.53 -4.85 6.23
CA ILE A 21 -7.57 -5.86 5.75
C ILE A 21 -8.26 -7.12 5.22
N GLU A 22 -9.25 -7.65 5.93
CA GLU A 22 -9.97 -8.86 5.50
C GLU A 22 -10.75 -8.62 4.20
N TYR A 23 -11.44 -7.48 4.11
CA TYR A 23 -12.17 -7.09 2.91
C TYR A 23 -11.25 -6.96 1.69
N VAL A 24 -10.09 -6.32 1.86
CA VAL A 24 -9.12 -6.14 0.77
C VAL A 24 -8.49 -7.48 0.36
N ALA A 25 -8.23 -8.37 1.32
CA ALA A 25 -7.76 -9.72 1.04
C ALA A 25 -8.81 -10.52 0.24
N ASP A 26 -10.09 -10.47 0.63
CA ASP A 26 -11.16 -11.17 -0.09
C ASP A 26 -11.32 -10.67 -1.53
N LEU A 27 -11.24 -9.35 -1.74
CA LEU A 27 -11.23 -8.76 -3.09
C LEU A 27 -10.04 -9.22 -3.93
N ALA A 28 -8.87 -9.38 -3.31
CA ALA A 28 -7.67 -9.84 -4.00
C ALA A 28 -7.73 -11.35 -4.31
N ALA A 29 -8.38 -12.14 -3.45
CA ALA A 29 -8.59 -13.57 -3.66
C ALA A 29 -9.45 -13.85 -4.91
N GLU A 30 -10.43 -13.00 -5.23
CA GLU A 30 -11.21 -13.07 -6.49
C GLU A 30 -10.33 -13.01 -7.74
N ARG A 31 -9.10 -12.48 -7.63
CA ARG A 31 -8.12 -12.36 -8.71
C ARG A 31 -6.97 -13.37 -8.61
N ALA A 32 -7.07 -14.35 -7.72
CA ALA A 32 -6.02 -15.32 -7.43
C ALA A 32 -4.66 -14.64 -7.10
N ALA A 33 -4.70 -13.49 -6.43
CA ALA A 33 -3.49 -12.81 -5.97
C ALA A 33 -3.01 -13.41 -4.65
N ASP A 34 -1.70 -13.65 -4.52
CA ASP A 34 -1.09 -14.09 -3.25
C ASP A 34 -0.96 -12.95 -2.23
N TYR A 35 -0.75 -11.74 -2.76
CA TYR A 35 -0.54 -10.53 -1.98
C TYR A 35 -1.34 -9.36 -2.56
N VAL A 36 -1.69 -8.41 -1.70
CA VAL A 36 -2.29 -7.13 -2.10
C VAL A 36 -1.54 -5.97 -1.46
N LEU A 37 -1.19 -4.98 -2.29
CA LEU A 37 -0.50 -3.77 -1.87
C LEU A 37 -1.51 -2.62 -1.76
N ILE A 38 -1.65 -2.06 -0.57
CA ILE A 38 -2.48 -0.89 -0.29
C ILE A 38 -1.53 0.29 -0.12
N GLY A 39 -1.72 1.36 -0.90
CA GLY A 39 -0.92 2.57 -0.82
C GLY A 39 -1.77 3.81 -0.60
N VAL A 40 -1.38 4.67 0.33
CA VAL A 40 -1.97 6.00 0.52
C VAL A 40 -0.87 7.06 0.61
N ALA A 41 -1.08 8.19 -0.06
CA ALA A 41 -0.23 9.36 0.08
C ALA A 41 -0.83 10.29 1.13
N LEU A 42 -0.25 10.35 2.33
CA LEU A 42 -0.68 11.29 3.37
C LEU A 42 0.09 12.60 3.20
N LYS A 43 -0.61 13.73 3.10
CA LYS A 43 0.00 15.06 3.02
C LYS A 43 -0.52 15.93 4.17
N PRO A 44 -0.03 15.73 5.41
CA PRO A 44 -0.50 16.46 6.57
C PRO A 44 -0.04 17.93 6.58
N ILE A 45 1.06 18.27 5.88
CA ILE A 45 1.63 19.62 5.80
C ILE A 45 2.19 19.91 4.41
N TYR A 46 2.33 21.20 4.05
CA TYR A 46 2.69 21.64 2.70
C TYR A 46 4.00 21.03 2.15
N LEU A 47 5.04 20.91 3.01
CA LEU A 47 6.38 20.50 2.61
C LEU A 47 6.61 18.98 2.54
N PHE A 48 5.84 18.19 3.27
CA PHE A 48 6.12 16.78 3.47
C PHE A 48 4.97 15.91 3.03
N VAL A 49 5.33 14.81 2.39
CA VAL A 49 4.40 13.77 2.01
C VAL A 49 4.88 12.48 2.66
N TYR A 50 3.94 11.74 3.21
CA TYR A 50 4.16 10.45 3.82
C TYR A 50 3.41 9.36 3.05
N PRO A 51 3.99 8.81 1.96
CA PRO A 51 3.48 7.58 1.37
C PRO A 51 3.53 6.46 2.41
N ARG A 52 2.36 5.88 2.70
CA ARG A 52 2.22 4.71 3.54
C ARG A 52 1.78 3.54 2.69
N VAL A 53 2.41 2.39 2.90
CA VAL A 53 2.06 1.14 2.24
C VAL A 53 1.80 0.04 3.25
N LEU A 54 0.79 -0.78 2.97
CA LEU A 54 0.56 -2.07 3.59
C LEU A 54 0.66 -3.17 2.53
N LEU A 55 1.43 -4.21 2.80
CA LEU A 55 1.36 -5.46 2.05
C LEU A 55 0.56 -6.46 2.89
N VAL A 56 -0.48 -7.03 2.31
CA VAL A 56 -1.33 -8.03 2.95
C VAL A 56 -1.15 -9.36 2.25
N ASP A 57 -0.90 -10.41 3.02
CA ASP A 57 -0.98 -11.79 2.56
C ASP A 57 -2.45 -12.19 2.46
N VAL A 58 -2.88 -12.57 1.26
CA VAL A 58 -4.29 -12.81 0.95
C VAL A 58 -4.80 -14.08 1.63
N LYS A 59 -3.98 -15.14 1.68
CA LYS A 59 -4.34 -16.41 2.29
C LYS A 59 -4.47 -16.30 3.81
N LEU A 60 -3.55 -15.57 4.43
CA LEU A 60 -3.51 -15.38 5.88
C LEU A 60 -4.39 -14.22 6.35
N LYS A 61 -4.87 -13.37 5.43
CA LYS A 61 -5.58 -12.12 5.71
C LYS A 61 -4.85 -11.23 6.72
N LYS A 62 -3.52 -11.12 6.58
CA LYS A 62 -2.65 -10.42 7.54
C LYS A 62 -1.71 -9.46 6.86
N VAL A 63 -1.45 -8.35 7.53
CA VAL A 63 -0.42 -7.39 7.12
C VAL A 63 0.96 -8.01 7.34
N VAL A 64 1.72 -8.16 6.26
CA VAL A 64 3.09 -8.70 6.24
C VAL A 64 4.15 -7.62 6.03
N LEU A 65 3.74 -6.42 5.61
CA LEU A 65 4.56 -5.21 5.63
C LEU A 65 3.68 -4.02 5.99
N SER A 66 4.12 -3.19 6.93
CA SER A 66 3.55 -1.86 7.20
C SER A 66 4.68 -0.85 7.26
N LYS A 67 4.73 0.07 6.29
CA LYS A 67 5.84 1.03 6.21
C LYS A 67 5.37 2.38 5.71
N ALA A 68 5.90 3.44 6.31
CA ALA A 68 5.77 4.81 5.84
C ALA A 68 7.13 5.31 5.34
N PHE A 69 7.09 6.17 4.33
CA PHE A 69 8.25 6.83 3.75
C PHE A 69 8.06 8.33 3.91
N GLN A 70 9.13 9.07 4.17
CA GLN A 70 9.10 10.53 4.18
C GLN A 70 9.63 11.05 2.86
N LEU A 71 8.87 11.93 2.24
CA LEU A 71 9.25 12.63 1.02
C LEU A 71 9.32 14.12 1.31
N GLU A 72 10.54 14.65 1.32
CA GLU A 72 10.84 16.07 1.53
C GLU A 72 10.75 16.81 0.19
N SER A 73 9.52 16.98 -0.29
CA SER A 73 9.08 17.91 -1.33
C SER A 73 7.61 17.60 -1.62
N SER A 74 6.86 18.58 -2.10
CA SER A 74 5.43 18.45 -2.39
C SER A 74 5.13 17.60 -3.64
N TRP A 75 5.88 16.52 -3.90
CA TRP A 75 5.94 15.74 -5.15
C TRP A 75 6.49 16.49 -6.37
N SER A 76 6.89 17.75 -6.19
CA SER A 76 7.37 18.60 -7.28
C SER A 76 8.77 18.21 -7.78
N ASN A 77 9.60 17.60 -6.92
CA ASN A 77 10.91 17.11 -7.33
C ASN A 77 10.79 15.67 -7.86
N GLN A 78 10.96 15.51 -9.17
CA GLN A 78 10.86 14.22 -9.86
C GLN A 78 11.90 13.20 -9.37
N ASN A 79 13.14 13.62 -9.10
CA ASN A 79 14.21 12.74 -8.64
C ASN A 79 13.94 12.20 -7.24
N THR A 80 13.50 13.07 -6.31
CA THR A 80 13.12 12.65 -4.96
C THR A 80 11.92 11.71 -4.98
N THR A 81 10.93 12.01 -5.83
CA THR A 81 9.75 11.17 -6.03
C THR A 81 10.10 9.78 -6.55
N ALA A 82 10.88 9.70 -7.62
CA ALA A 82 11.31 8.44 -8.21
C ALA A 82 12.16 7.61 -7.24
N ASN A 83 13.07 8.25 -6.50
CA ASN A 83 13.88 7.56 -5.49
C ASN A 83 13.04 7.00 -4.34
N THR A 84 12.03 7.72 -3.87
CA THR A 84 11.12 7.21 -2.84
C THR A 84 10.28 6.05 -3.36
N ALA A 85 9.76 6.15 -4.59
CA ALA A 85 9.04 5.05 -5.24
C ALA A 85 9.91 3.78 -5.35
N ARG A 86 11.19 3.94 -5.73
CA ARG A 86 12.15 2.82 -5.77
C ARG A 86 12.37 2.19 -4.39
N LYS A 87 12.57 2.99 -3.34
CA LYS A 87 12.71 2.49 -1.95
C LYS A 87 11.45 1.74 -1.46
N ILE A 88 10.27 2.19 -1.87
CA ILE A 88 9.00 1.50 -1.60
C ILE A 88 9.01 0.13 -2.28
N ALA A 89 9.29 0.09 -3.59
CA ALA A 89 9.33 -1.15 -4.36
C ALA A 89 10.34 -2.15 -3.81
N GLU A 90 11.55 -1.69 -3.45
CA GLU A 90 12.58 -2.52 -2.81
C GLU A 90 12.09 -3.11 -1.49
N SER A 91 11.43 -2.30 -0.63
CA SER A 91 10.90 -2.78 0.65
C SER A 91 9.80 -3.83 0.47
N VAL A 92 8.92 -3.65 -0.52
CA VAL A 92 7.88 -4.63 -0.86
C VAL A 92 8.49 -5.92 -1.39
N ALA A 93 9.45 -5.83 -2.31
CA ALA A 93 10.12 -6.99 -2.87
C ALA A 93 10.88 -7.80 -1.81
N THR A 94 11.56 -7.12 -0.88
CA THR A 94 12.22 -7.78 0.25
C THR A 94 11.22 -8.46 1.17
N ALA A 95 10.08 -7.83 1.46
CA ALA A 95 9.04 -8.44 2.30
C ALA A 95 8.47 -9.71 1.68
N ILE A 96 8.16 -9.69 0.38
CA ILE A 96 7.65 -10.87 -0.35
C ILE A 96 8.67 -12.02 -0.27
N LYS A 97 9.94 -11.75 -0.62
CA LYS A 97 11.00 -12.77 -0.56
C LYS A 97 11.20 -13.35 0.85
N GLY A 98 11.14 -12.50 1.87
CA GLY A 98 11.29 -12.91 3.27
C GLY A 98 10.14 -13.77 3.76
N PHE A 99 8.90 -13.49 3.31
CA PHE A 99 7.74 -14.29 3.67
C PHE A 99 7.66 -15.61 2.89
N ASP A 100 7.97 -15.59 1.60
CA ASP A 100 7.96 -16.81 0.78
C ASP A 100 9.07 -17.79 1.19
N GLY A 101 10.23 -17.29 1.64
CA GLY A 101 11.32 -18.13 2.14
C GLY A 101 11.10 -18.71 3.55
N ASN A 102 10.10 -18.23 4.28
CA ASN A 102 9.73 -18.69 5.62
C ASN A 102 8.46 -19.56 5.64
N LYS A 103 7.82 -19.78 4.48
CA LYS A 103 6.67 -20.67 4.29
C LYS A 103 7.15 -22.08 3.94
#